data_AF-A0A945DE99-F1
#
_entry.id   AF-A0A945DE99-F1
#
_cell.length_a   1.000
_cell.length_b   1.000
_cell.length_c   1.000
_cell.angle_alpha   90.00
_cell.angle_beta   90.00
_cell.angle_gamma   90.00
#
_symmetry.space_group_name_H-M   'P 1'
#
loop_
_entity.id
_entity.type
_entity.pdbx_description
1 polymer ?
#
loop_
_entity_poly.entity_id
_entity_poly.type
_entity_poly.pdbx_seq_one_letter_code
_entity_poly.pdbx_strand_id
1 'polypeptide(L)' 'MNNEIPLACNNDTCMKHTECLRFKLYKDGAQQYKSFNGNPRKACGKFIQNKD' A
#
# COMPACT_ATOMS: atom_id res chain seq x y z
N MET A 1 4.27 18.98 9.59
CA MET A 1 3.71 17.81 8.89
C MET A 1 3.55 16.71 9.92
N ASN A 2 2.34 16.18 10.12
CA ASN A 2 2.15 15.04 11.03
C ASN A 2 2.91 13.83 10.46
N ASN A 3 3.99 13.45 11.14
CA ASN A 3 4.95 12.40 10.76
C ASN A 3 4.38 11.00 11.00
N GLU A 4 3.11 10.76 10.68
CA GLU A 4 2.53 9.41 10.80
C GLU A 4 2.97 8.57 9.61
N ILE A 5 3.86 7.61 9.87
CA ILE A 5 4.19 6.56 8.92
C ILE A 5 2.89 5.82 8.57
N PRO A 6 2.48 5.77 7.28
CA PRO A 6 1.24 5.11 6.92
C PRO A 6 1.33 3.61 7.22
N LEU A 7 0.30 3.06 7.87
CA LEU A 7 0.18 1.61 8.13
C LEU A 7 0.40 0.81 6.83
N ALA A 8 1.28 -0.18 6.88
CA ALA A 8 1.63 -1.00 5.72
C ALA A 8 0.44 -1.88 5.27
N CYS A 9 0.54 -2.42 4.05
CA CYS A 9 -0.51 -3.20 3.41
C CYS A 9 0.05 -4.52 2.89
N ASN A 10 -0.46 -5.64 3.39
CA ASN A 10 -0.07 -6.99 2.95
C ASN A 10 -0.94 -7.54 1.81
N ASN A 11 -1.81 -6.73 1.21
CA ASN A 11 -2.64 -7.15 0.08
C ASN A 11 -1.84 -7.15 -1.23
N ASP A 12 -1.30 -8.30 -1.59
CA ASP A 12 -0.60 -8.60 -2.84
C ASP A 12 -1.54 -8.78 -4.04
N THR A 13 -2.83 -9.02 -3.82
CA THR A 13 -3.83 -9.16 -4.90
C THR A 13 -4.32 -7.84 -5.47
N CYS A 14 -3.99 -6.71 -4.84
CA CYS A 14 -4.41 -5.39 -5.29
C CYS A 14 -3.82 -5.08 -6.67
N MET A 15 -4.63 -4.65 -7.64
CA MET A 15 -4.24 -4.35 -9.02
C MET A 15 -2.95 -3.51 -9.15
N LYS A 16 -2.71 -2.60 -8.21
CA LYS A 16 -1.54 -1.71 -8.16
C LYS A 16 -0.66 -1.93 -6.94
N HIS A 17 -0.58 -3.15 -6.41
CA HIS A 17 0.23 -3.45 -5.23
C HIS A 17 1.72 -3.10 -5.45
N THR A 18 2.25 -3.25 -6.67
CA THR A 18 3.63 -2.89 -7.03
C THR A 18 3.92 -1.38 -6.99
N GLU A 19 2.90 -0.54 -7.23
CA GLU A 19 3.00 0.93 -7.20
C GLU A 19 2.60 1.53 -5.83
N CYS A 20 2.19 0.68 -4.88
CA CYS A 20 1.61 1.11 -3.61
C CYS A 20 2.69 1.24 -2.52
N LEU A 21 2.86 2.46 -1.98
CA LEU A 21 3.82 2.71 -0.88
C LEU A 21 3.56 1.82 0.34
N ARG A 22 2.29 1.56 0.67
CA ARG A 22 1.94 0.68 1.79
C ARG A 22 2.36 -0.77 1.57
N PHE A 23 2.28 -1.24 0.33
CA PHE A 23 2.73 -2.59 -0.02
C PHE A 23 4.25 -2.67 0.00
N LYS A 24 4.94 -1.62 -0.46
CA LYS A 24 6.39 -1.49 -0.30
C LYS A 24 6.80 -1.57 1.17
N LEU A 25 6.16 -0.80 2.06
CA LEU A 25 6.44 -0.86 3.51
C LEU A 25 6.25 -2.27 4.09
N TYR A 26 5.26 -3.02 3.61
CA TYR A 26 5.07 -4.42 4.02
C TYR A 26 6.23 -5.31 3.55
N LYS A 27 6.67 -5.16 2.29
CA LYS A 27 7.83 -5.89 1.74
C LYS A 27 9.16 -5.50 2.41
N ASP A 28 9.27 -4.26 2.86
CA ASP A 28 10.42 -3.72 3.59
C ASP A 28 10.44 -4.16 5.08
N GLY A 29 9.45 -4.96 5.54
CA GLY A 29 9.46 -5.59 6.85
C GLY A 29 8.66 -4.86 7.95
N ALA A 30 7.74 -3.96 7.58
CA ALA A 30 6.89 -3.28 8.55
C ALA A 30 6.11 -4.28 9.42
N GLN A 31 6.22 -4.13 10.75
CA GLN A 31 5.54 -4.98 11.73
C GLN A 31 4.04 -4.67 11.85
N GLN A 32 3.65 -3.44 11.52
CA GLN A 32 2.26 -2.99 11.57
C GLN A 32 1.71 -2.90 10.15
N TYR A 33 0.81 -3.83 9.82
CA TYR A 33 0.15 -3.89 8.51
C TYR A 33 -1.30 -4.36 8.62
N LYS A 34 -2.09 -4.07 7.59
CA LYS A 34 -3.41 -4.68 7.39
C LYS A 34 -3.75 -4.81 5.91
N SER A 35 -4.72 -5.67 5.59
CA SER A 35 -5.27 -5.73 4.24
C SER A 35 -6.25 -4.59 4.01
N PHE A 36 -6.12 -3.90 2.86
CA PHE A 36 -7.06 -2.88 2.40
C PHE A 36 -7.85 -3.39 1.18
N ASN A 37 -8.93 -2.69 0.80
CA ASN A 37 -9.94 -3.13 -0.16
C ASN A 37 -9.50 -3.11 -1.66
N GLY A 38 -8.21 -3.22 -1.93
CA GLY A 38 -7.69 -3.46 -3.28
C GLY A 38 -8.00 -4.88 -3.72
N ASN A 39 -8.21 -5.08 -5.01
CA ASN A 39 -8.45 -6.39 -5.60
C ASN A 39 -7.83 -6.43 -7.01
N PRO A 40 -7.86 -7.59 -7.71
CA PRO A 40 -7.19 -7.71 -9.01
C PRO A 40 -7.72 -6.78 -10.10
N ARG A 41 -8.93 -6.22 -9.94
CA ARG A 41 -9.59 -5.32 -10.90
C ARG A 41 -9.64 -3.87 -10.42
N LYS A 42 -9.27 -3.58 -9.17
CA LYS A 42 -9.44 -2.26 -8.55
C LYS A 42 -8.34 -1.97 -7.54
N ALA A 43 -7.64 -0.85 -7.71
CA ALA A 43 -6.66 -0.36 -6.75
C ALA A 43 -7.33 0.28 -5.51
N CYS A 44 -6.58 0.36 -4.39
CA CYS A 44 -7.01 1.09 -3.18
C CYS A 44 -7.07 2.62 -3.38
N GLY A 45 -6.47 3.15 -4.45
CA GLY A 45 -6.54 4.57 -4.87
C GLY A 45 -5.81 5.60 -4.00
N LYS A 46 -5.45 5.29 -2.74
CA LYS A 46 -4.95 6.31 -1.79
C LYS A 46 -3.42 6.44 -1.65
N PHE A 47 -2.62 5.48 -2.13
CA PHE A 47 -1.15 5.44 -1.90
C PHE A 47 -0.37 5.00 -3.14
N ILE A 48 -0.92 5.26 -4.31
CA ILE A 48 -0.17 5.13 -5.56
C ILE A 48 0.74 6.35 -5.58
N GLN A 49 2.06 6.13 -5.61
CA GLN A 49 2.94 7.25 -5.95
C GLN A 49 2.60 7.63 -7.39
N ASN A 50 1.90 8.74 -7.59
CA ASN A 50 1.91 9.38 -8.89
C ASN A 50 3.37 9.69 -9.18
N LYS A 51 3.95 9.03 -10.18
CA LYS A 51 5.07 9.64 -10.90
C LYS A 51 4.43 10.86 -11.57
N ASP A 52 4.89 12.05 -11.20
CA ASP A 52 4.46 13.35 -11.71
C ASP A 52 4.09 13.34 -13.21
#